data_AF-A0A385Z4U8-F1
#
_entry.id   AF-A0A385Z4U8-F1
#
_cell.length_a   1.000
_cell.length_b   1.000
_cell.length_c   1.000
_cell.angle_alpha   90.00
_cell.angle_beta   90.00
_cell.angle_gamma   90.00
#
_symmetry.space_group_name_H-M   'P 1'
#
loop_
_entity.id
_entity.type
_entity.pdbx_description
1 polymer ?
#
loop_
_entity_poly.entity_id
_entity_poly.type
_entity_poly.pdbx_seq_one_letter_code
_entity_poly.pdbx_strand_id
1 'polypeptide(L)'
;MTQHTTNSRELVFGDIRITVREMTVMQVRTWLSGEFSEEGLIDVAFFNDCAFSDLKRMSSLADEQIDALRPTQLREVIQVCKELNPDFFDFLRRVKVMSGHDGNAKV
;
A
#
# COMPACT_ATOMS: atom_id res chain seq x y z
N MET A 1 -10.51 -15.24 19.66
CA MET A 1 -10.08 -14.47 18.48
C MET A 1 -11.21 -13.55 18.06
N THR A 2 -11.12 -12.26 18.37
CA THR A 2 -12.09 -11.27 17.89
C THR A 2 -11.89 -11.09 16.39
N GLN A 3 -12.85 -11.55 15.61
CA GLN A 3 -12.84 -11.39 14.16
C GLN A 3 -13.28 -9.96 13.87
N HIS A 4 -12.32 -9.06 13.70
CA HIS A 4 -12.61 -7.71 13.22
C HIS A 4 -12.99 -7.82 11.74
N THR A 5 -14.29 -7.74 11.44
CA THR A 5 -14.77 -7.67 10.06
C THR A 5 -14.37 -6.30 9.50
N THR A 6 -13.28 -6.25 8.73
CA THR A 6 -12.90 -5.05 7.99
C THR A 6 -13.64 -5.02 6.66
N ASN A 7 -14.02 -3.82 6.20
CA ASN A 7 -14.63 -3.64 4.89
C ASN A 7 -13.68 -4.19 3.81
N SER A 8 -14.18 -4.97 2.86
CA SER A 8 -13.35 -5.59 1.84
C SER A 8 -14.03 -5.67 0.48
N ARG A 9 -13.22 -5.67 -0.57
CA ARG A 9 -13.66 -5.79 -1.96
C ARG A 9 -12.74 -6.72 -2.72
N GLU A 10 -13.32 -7.53 -3.60
CA GLU A 10 -12.58 -8.42 -4.49
C GLU A 10 -12.43 -7.80 -5.89
N LEU A 11 -11.25 -8.00 -6.48
CA LEU A 11 -10.91 -7.71 -7.86
C LEU A 11 -10.50 -9.01 -8.54
N VAL A 12 -10.93 -9.19 -9.79
CA VAL A 12 -10.67 -10.41 -10.57
C VAL A 12 -10.07 -10.03 -11.92
N PHE A 13 -8.90 -10.60 -12.22
CA PHE A 13 -8.17 -10.41 -13.49
C PHE A 13 -7.84 -11.77 -14.10
N GLY A 14 -8.74 -12.30 -14.93
CA GLY A 14 -8.64 -13.69 -15.39
C GLY A 14 -8.77 -14.64 -14.20
N ASP A 15 -7.75 -15.46 -13.96
CA ASP A 15 -7.70 -16.41 -12.84
C ASP A 15 -7.14 -15.82 -11.53
N ILE A 16 -6.64 -14.58 -11.57
CA ILE A 16 -6.10 -13.89 -10.40
C ILE A 16 -7.24 -13.25 -9.61
N ARG A 17 -7.41 -13.66 -8.35
CA ARG A 17 -8.34 -13.05 -7.39
C ARG A 17 -7.57 -12.31 -6.30
N ILE A 18 -7.91 -11.04 -6.09
CA ILE A 18 -7.29 -10.17 -5.10
C ILE A 18 -8.38 -9.59 -4.21
N THR A 19 -8.28 -9.83 -2.91
CA THR A 19 -9.14 -9.16 -1.92
C THR A 19 -8.39 -7.98 -1.33
N VAL A 20 -8.93 -6.79 -1.48
CA VAL A 20 -8.48 -5.57 -0.79
C VAL A 20 -9.34 -5.36 0.45
N ARG A 21 -8.71 -4.90 1.54
CA ARG A 21 -9.31 -4.75 2.86
C ARG A 21 -8.97 -3.36 3.41
N GLU A 22 -9.90 -2.82 4.18
CA GLU A 22 -9.67 -1.68 5.04
C GLU A 22 -8.71 -2.09 6.18
N MET A 23 -7.74 -1.23 6.46
CA MET A 23 -6.79 -1.40 7.54
C MET A 23 -7.35 -0.83 8.83
N THR A 24 -7.26 -1.61 9.89
CA THR A 24 -7.46 -1.10 11.26
C THR A 24 -6.31 -0.19 11.66
N VAL A 25 -6.57 0.75 12.57
CA VAL A 25 -5.53 1.60 13.19
C VAL A 25 -4.42 0.76 13.84
N MET A 26 -4.78 -0.41 14.41
CA MET A 26 -3.80 -1.34 14.96
C MET A 26 -2.83 -1.82 13.89
N GLN A 27 -3.31 -2.25 12.72
CA GLN A 27 -2.47 -2.70 11.61
C GLN A 27 -1.55 -1.58 11.10
N VAL A 28 -2.05 -0.35 11.00
CA VAL A 28 -1.22 0.81 10.63
C VAL A 28 -0.12 1.07 11.67
N ARG A 29 -0.43 0.99 12.97
CA ARG A 29 0.58 1.13 14.04
C ARG A 29 1.62 0.03 14.01
N THR A 30 1.19 -1.22 13.86
CA THR A 30 2.11 -2.38 13.76
C THR A 30 3.07 -2.23 12.59
N TRP A 31 2.58 -1.74 11.45
CA TRP A 31 3.43 -1.43 10.31
C TRP A 31 4.49 -0.37 10.65
N LEU A 32 4.09 0.76 11.26
CA LEU A 32 5.02 1.83 11.63
C LEU A 32 6.07 1.42 12.68
N SER A 33 5.75 0.44 13.51
CA SER A 33 6.69 -0.11 14.50
C SER A 33 7.62 -1.19 13.94
N GLY A 34 7.37 -1.68 12.74
CA GLY A 34 8.16 -2.73 12.10
C GLY A 34 9.48 -2.19 11.55
N GLU A 35 10.44 -3.09 11.35
CA GLU A 35 11.63 -2.77 10.57
C GLU A 35 11.23 -2.54 9.10
N PHE A 36 11.65 -1.41 8.54
CA PHE A 36 11.54 -1.16 7.11
C PHE A 36 12.55 -2.07 6.42
N SER A 37 12.07 -3.04 5.65
CA SER A 37 12.91 -3.83 4.76
C SER A 37 13.51 -2.92 3.68
N GLU A 38 14.74 -3.21 3.23
CA GLU A 38 15.30 -2.57 2.05
C GLU A 38 14.43 -2.92 0.83
N GLU A 39 13.59 -1.97 0.40
CA GLU A 39 12.77 -2.11 -0.79
C GLU A 39 13.59 -1.76 -2.04
N GLY A 40 13.41 -2.51 -3.12
CA GLY A 40 14.08 -2.22 -4.39
C GLY A 40 13.56 -0.92 -4.99
N LEU A 41 14.35 -0.28 -5.87
CA LEU A 41 13.96 0.98 -6.52
C LEU A 41 12.62 0.88 -7.24
N ILE A 42 12.31 -0.27 -7.87
CA ILE A 42 11.03 -0.47 -8.54
C ILE A 42 9.86 -0.54 -7.55
N ASP A 43 10.05 -1.17 -6.39
CA ASP A 43 9.01 -1.37 -5.39
C ASP A 43 8.53 -0.04 -4.81
N VAL A 44 9.42 0.95 -4.69
CA VAL A 44 9.13 2.28 -4.14
C VAL A 44 8.80 3.34 -5.18
N ALA A 45 9.33 3.24 -6.40
CA ALA A 45 9.28 4.32 -7.39
C ALA A 45 8.37 4.05 -8.59
N PHE A 46 7.85 2.83 -8.76
CA PHE A 46 7.06 2.49 -9.95
C PHE A 46 5.71 3.22 -10.01
N PHE A 47 5.09 3.47 -8.85
CA PHE A 47 3.90 4.30 -8.73
C PHE A 47 4.17 5.49 -7.81
N ASN A 48 3.67 6.67 -8.18
CA ASN A 48 3.89 7.90 -7.41
C ASN A 48 3.15 7.92 -6.07
N ASP A 49 2.06 7.15 -5.97
CA ASP A 49 1.11 7.21 -4.86
C ASP A 49 1.45 6.27 -3.71
N CYS A 50 2.06 5.11 -3.99
CA CYS A 50 2.38 4.07 -3.01
C CYS A 50 3.40 3.07 -3.55
N ALA A 51 4.08 2.37 -2.65
CA ALA A 51 4.95 1.24 -2.96
C ALA A 51 4.16 -0.05 -3.16
N PHE A 52 4.80 -1.09 -3.71
CA PHE A 52 4.21 -2.43 -3.78
C PHE A 52 3.98 -3.05 -2.40
N SER A 53 4.88 -2.79 -1.45
CA SER A 53 4.71 -3.24 -0.07
C SER A 53 3.45 -2.66 0.58
N ASP A 54 3.10 -1.41 0.28
CA ASP A 54 1.85 -0.78 0.73
C ASP A 54 0.63 -1.55 0.20
N LEU A 55 0.63 -1.93 -1.08
CA LEU A 55 -0.46 -2.71 -1.68
C LEU A 55 -0.66 -4.05 -0.98
N LYS A 56 0.43 -4.77 -0.69
CA LYS A 56 0.39 -6.06 -0.01
C LYS A 56 -0.14 -5.96 1.42
N ARG A 57 0.00 -4.81 2.10
CA ARG A 57 -0.54 -4.60 3.46
C ARG A 57 -2.06 -4.50 3.49
N MET A 58 -2.64 -3.97 2.42
CA MET A 58 -4.08 -3.74 2.30
C MET A 58 -4.78 -4.87 1.54
N SER A 59 -4.07 -5.85 1.00
CA SER A 59 -4.65 -6.81 0.07
C SER A 59 -4.07 -8.22 0.23
N SER A 60 -4.67 -9.19 -0.45
CA SER A 60 -4.12 -10.56 -0.55
C SER A 60 -3.08 -10.72 -1.66
N LEU A 61 -2.57 -9.61 -2.18
CA LEU A 61 -1.72 -9.59 -3.36
C LEU A 61 -0.32 -10.14 -3.01
N ALA A 62 0.16 -11.09 -3.81
CA ALA A 62 1.47 -11.75 -3.65
C ALA A 62 2.46 -11.26 -4.72
N ASP A 63 3.76 -11.48 -4.50
CA ASP A 63 4.81 -10.98 -5.39
C ASP A 63 4.68 -11.57 -6.80
N GLU A 64 4.36 -12.86 -6.91
CA GLU A 64 4.14 -13.53 -8.20
C GLU A 64 2.94 -12.92 -8.95
N GLN A 65 1.95 -12.39 -8.21
CA GLN A 65 0.80 -11.72 -8.80
C GLN A 65 1.15 -10.29 -9.23
N ILE A 66 2.04 -9.58 -8.51
CA ILE A 66 2.55 -8.26 -8.94
C ILE A 66 3.23 -8.41 -10.30
N ASP A 67 4.12 -9.38 -10.41
CA ASP A 67 4.91 -9.63 -11.62
C ASP A 67 4.04 -10.03 -12.83
N ALA A 68 2.92 -10.72 -12.57
CA ALA A 68 1.98 -11.15 -13.60
C ALA A 68 0.99 -10.05 -14.05
N LEU A 69 0.75 -9.03 -13.22
CA LEU A 69 -0.23 -7.99 -13.51
C LEU A 69 0.36 -6.88 -14.38
N ARG A 70 -0.46 -6.40 -15.33
CA ARG A 70 -0.11 -5.19 -16.08
C ARG A 70 -0.22 -3.96 -15.18
N PRO A 71 0.53 -2.88 -15.45
CA PRO A 71 0.43 -1.63 -14.70
C PRO A 71 -0.99 -1.04 -14.65
N THR A 72 -1.81 -1.22 -15.70
CA THR A 72 -3.20 -0.78 -15.70
C THR A 72 -4.07 -1.55 -14.71
N GLN A 73 -3.85 -2.85 -14.56
CA GLN A 73 -4.57 -3.69 -13.59
C GLN A 73 -4.11 -3.37 -12.16
N LEU A 74 -2.81 -3.15 -11.94
CA LEU A 74 -2.32 -2.66 -10.66
C LEU A 74 -2.90 -1.28 -10.30
N ARG A 75 -3.13 -0.39 -11.28
CA ARG A 75 -3.83 0.88 -11.03
C ARG A 75 -5.27 0.69 -10.57
N GLU A 76 -5.98 -0.32 -11.07
CA GLU A 76 -7.32 -0.67 -10.57
C GLU A 76 -7.25 -1.14 -9.11
N VAL A 77 -6.24 -1.95 -8.75
CA VAL A 77 -5.99 -2.34 -7.36
C VAL A 77 -5.69 -1.12 -6.49
N ILE A 78 -4.79 -0.23 -6.92
CA ILE A 78 -4.45 1.01 -6.22
C ILE A 78 -5.70 1.86 -5.97
N GLN A 79 -6.56 2.00 -6.98
CA GLN A 79 -7.80 2.77 -6.86
C GLN A 79 -8.70 2.17 -5.79
N VAL A 80 -8.85 0.85 -5.78
CA VAL A 80 -9.64 0.17 -4.76
C VAL A 80 -9.06 0.32 -3.36
N CYS A 81 -7.74 0.25 -3.25
CA CYS A 81 -7.03 0.49 -2.00
C CYS A 81 -7.26 1.91 -1.47
N LYS A 82 -7.22 2.94 -2.34
CA LYS A 82 -7.49 4.34 -1.96
C LYS A 82 -8.91 4.54 -1.47
N GLU A 83 -9.88 3.90 -2.12
CA GLU A 83 -11.29 3.98 -1.73
C GLU A 83 -11.55 3.33 -0.36
N LEU A 84 -10.88 2.22 -0.06
CA LEU A 84 -11.03 1.53 1.23
C LEU A 84 -10.12 2.07 2.35
N ASN A 85 -9.04 2.77 2.01
CA ASN A 85 -8.04 3.25 2.97
C ASN A 85 -7.65 4.73 2.75
N PRO A 86 -8.60 5.67 2.63
CA PRO A 86 -8.29 7.06 2.29
C PRO A 86 -7.33 7.71 3.30
N ASP A 87 -7.53 7.47 4.60
CA ASP A 87 -6.68 8.02 5.66
C ASP A 87 -5.23 7.51 5.62
N PHE A 88 -5.03 6.27 5.17
CA PHE A 88 -3.70 5.68 4.99
C PHE A 88 -2.93 6.40 3.88
N PHE A 89 -3.56 6.65 2.73
CA PHE A 89 -2.92 7.39 1.65
C PHE A 89 -2.68 8.86 2.01
N ASP A 90 -3.60 9.49 2.75
CA ASP A 90 -3.38 10.83 3.30
C ASP A 90 -2.19 10.86 4.26
N PHE A 91 -2.05 9.83 5.09
CA PHE A 91 -0.89 9.67 5.95
C PHE A 91 0.41 9.52 5.15
N LEU A 92 0.47 8.65 4.13
CA LEU A 92 1.63 8.49 3.26
C LEU A 92 2.05 9.81 2.60
N ARG A 93 1.08 10.59 2.11
CA ARG A 93 1.35 11.92 1.54
C ARG A 93 1.97 12.87 2.56
N ARG A 94 1.46 12.91 3.80
CA ARG A 94 2.01 13.73 4.88
C ARG A 94 3.44 13.30 5.25
N VAL A 95 3.68 12.00 5.40
CA VAL A 95 5.01 11.46 5.70
C VAL A 95 6.02 11.80 4.60
N LYS A 96 5.64 11.62 3.33
CA LYS A 96 6.50 11.94 2.18
C LYS A 96 6.92 13.42 2.16
N VAL A 97 6.01 14.33 2.53
CA VAL A 97 6.33 15.77 2.66
C VAL A 97 7.29 16.03 3.82
N MET A 98 7.08 15.38 4.97
CA MET A 98 7.93 15.55 6.16
C MET A 98 9.36 15.02 5.94
N SER A 99 9.51 13.87 5.28
CA SER A 99 10.82 13.30 4.94
C SER A 99 11.60 14.12 3.90
N GLY A 100 10.91 14.97 3.13
CA GLY A 100 11.54 15.90 2.18
C GLY A 100 12.09 17.19 2.78
N HIS A 101 11.88 17.46 4.08
CA HIS A 101 12.28 18.72 4.72
C HIS A 101 13.68 18.70 5.37
N ASP A 102 14.38 17.57 5.41
CA ASP A 102 15.68 17.44 6.09
C ASP A 102 16.90 17.83 5.21
N GLY A 103 16.67 18.58 4.12
CA GLY A 103 17.66 18.85 3.07
C GLY A 103 18.22 20.27 2.97
N ASN A 104 17.87 21.20 3.86
CA ASN A 104 18.45 22.55 3.79
C ASN A 104 18.53 23.28 5.14
N ALA A 105 19.48 22.86 5.98
CA ALA A 105 20.08 23.74 6.97
C ALA A 105 21.57 23.90 6.62
N LYS A 106 21.85 24.75 5.62
CA LYS A 106 23.16 25.41 5.54
C LYS A 106 23.06 26.77 6.24
N VAL A 107 23.73 26.88 7.38
CA VAL A 107 24.35 28.11 7.89
C VAL A 107 25.71 27.76 8.42
#